data_AF-A0A212KST9-F1
#
_entry.id   AF-A0A212KST9-F1
#
_cell.length_a   1.000
_cell.length_b   1.000
_cell.length_c   1.000
_cell.angle_alpha   90.00
_cell.angle_beta   90.00
_cell.angle_gamma   90.00
#
_symmetry.space_group_name_H-M   'P 1'
#
loop_
_entity.id
_entity.type
_entity.pdbx_description
1 polymer ?
#
loop_
_entity_poly.entity_id
_entity_poly.type
_entity_poly.pdbx_seq_one_letter_code
_entity_poly.pdbx_strand_id
1 'polypeptide(L)'
;MSIFQDIPQGLREMSPTFIIAPSTRNGTTLVQRLINSSREMLIFGEDSMIMKGIPYILDAVRGRVEDREDRVLEIQEQFKSETRDFWSNNLLPQGAGIWKASLNWALETFSYCQEQAEGLGAKRWGCKYPLDHYRVAEEYFSVLPAAKFIFIYRDFYDVARSAKARTWLKSERDLEAMAFRWKQNMLWALNLKRDNFYLLKYENLIENSEEEIRKLQEFLALEGIDKAIMEKKINTFQGSPEEGCSPTGYIEPCDLSDKEMAIIAKTAGRALRQAGYSSPSLSA
;
A
#
# COMPACT_ATOMS: atom_id res chain seq x y z
N MET A 1 -11.41 5.17 -27.61
CA MET A 1 -10.78 6.35 -26.98
C MET A 1 -9.81 5.86 -25.92
N SER A 2 -8.64 6.47 -25.77
CA SER A 2 -7.70 6.06 -24.71
C SER A 2 -8.20 6.62 -23.37
N ILE A 3 -8.67 5.76 -22.47
CA ILE A 3 -9.18 6.11 -21.13
C ILE A 3 -8.18 6.95 -20.29
N PHE A 4 -6.90 6.95 -20.68
CA PHE A 4 -5.82 7.72 -20.06
C PHE A 4 -5.84 9.22 -20.45
N GLN A 5 -6.60 9.60 -21.48
CA GLN A 5 -6.80 11.01 -21.84
C GLN A 5 -7.76 11.70 -20.86
N ASP A 6 -8.58 10.94 -20.12
CA ASP A 6 -9.63 11.45 -19.25
C ASP A 6 -9.21 11.72 -17.81
N ILE A 7 -7.96 11.42 -17.43
CA ILE A 7 -7.47 11.68 -16.06
C ILE A 7 -7.45 13.21 -15.81
N PRO A 8 -8.24 13.73 -14.85
CA PRO A 8 -8.28 15.15 -14.52
C PRO A 8 -6.89 15.71 -14.22
N GLN A 9 -6.63 16.96 -14.65
CA GLN A 9 -5.36 17.65 -14.38
C GLN A 9 -5.01 17.65 -12.89
N GLY A 10 -6.00 17.89 -12.02
CA GLY A 10 -5.80 17.84 -10.56
C GLY A 10 -5.22 16.50 -10.06
N LEU A 11 -5.67 15.36 -10.60
CA LEU A 11 -5.09 14.06 -10.23
C LEU A 11 -3.67 13.89 -10.75
N ARG A 12 -3.35 14.42 -11.93
CA ARG A 12 -2.01 14.35 -12.52
C ARG A 12 -0.98 15.14 -11.72
N GLU A 13 -1.41 16.26 -11.13
CA GLU A 13 -0.55 17.19 -10.37
C GLU A 13 -0.47 16.84 -8.88
N MET A 14 -1.46 16.12 -8.35
CA MET A 14 -1.45 15.63 -6.97
C MET A 14 -0.25 14.70 -6.71
N SER A 15 0.44 14.98 -5.61
CA SER A 15 1.65 14.26 -5.21
C SER A 15 1.57 13.66 -3.79
N PRO A 16 0.52 12.88 -3.45
CA PRO A 16 0.46 12.21 -2.16
C PRO A 16 1.59 11.20 -2.02
N THR A 17 1.99 10.92 -0.77
CA THR A 17 2.99 9.90 -0.47
C THR A 17 2.37 8.66 0.15
N PHE A 18 2.57 7.50 -0.47
CA PHE A 18 2.09 6.23 0.04
C PHE A 18 3.23 5.43 0.65
N ILE A 19 3.13 5.12 1.94
CA ILE A 19 4.05 4.18 2.60
C ILE A 19 3.41 2.79 2.55
N ILE A 20 3.97 1.92 1.72
CA ILE A 20 3.48 0.57 1.46
C ILE A 20 4.52 -0.46 1.90
N ALA A 21 4.07 -1.71 2.07
CA ALA A 21 4.91 -2.81 2.53
C ALA A 21 4.40 -4.14 1.97
N PRO A 22 5.25 -5.18 1.87
CA PRO A 22 4.85 -6.48 1.33
C PRO A 22 3.82 -7.20 2.21
N SER A 23 3.81 -6.89 3.51
CA SER A 23 2.84 -7.34 4.50
C SER A 23 2.82 -6.36 5.67
N THR A 24 1.98 -6.61 6.68
CA THR A 24 2.14 -5.95 7.98
C THR A 24 3.50 -6.31 8.62
N ARG A 25 3.90 -5.56 9.66
CA ARG A 25 5.12 -5.76 10.48
C ARG A 25 6.48 -5.41 9.85
N ASN A 26 6.51 -4.74 8.69
CA ASN A 26 7.75 -4.31 8.04
C ASN A 26 8.31 -2.95 8.53
N GLY A 27 7.88 -2.43 9.69
CA GLY A 27 8.35 -1.12 10.20
C GLY A 27 7.68 0.11 9.57
N THR A 28 6.56 -0.11 8.90
CA THR A 28 5.81 0.93 8.17
C THR A 28 5.38 2.09 9.10
N THR A 29 4.99 1.80 10.35
CA THR A 29 4.67 2.82 11.37
C THR A 29 5.89 3.65 11.82
N LEU A 30 7.11 3.08 11.77
CA LEU A 30 8.33 3.84 12.06
C LEU A 30 8.56 4.91 10.98
N VAL A 31 8.43 4.54 9.71
CA VAL A 31 8.57 5.47 8.58
C VAL A 31 7.50 6.56 8.64
N GLN A 32 6.24 6.21 8.95
CA GLN A 32 5.18 7.18 9.18
C GLN A 32 5.56 8.20 10.26
N ARG A 33 6.06 7.73 11.42
CA ARG A 33 6.45 8.61 12.53
C ARG A 33 7.63 9.51 12.17
N LEU A 34 8.61 9.00 11.43
CA LEU A 34 9.75 9.78 10.93
C LEU A 34 9.30 10.87 9.96
N ILE A 35 8.45 10.55 8.99
CA ILE A 35 7.97 11.56 8.05
C ILE A 35 7.11 12.60 8.77
N ASN A 36 6.22 12.18 9.68
CA ASN A 36 5.37 13.11 10.44
C ASN A 36 6.17 14.03 11.37
N SER A 37 7.38 13.65 11.82
CA SER A 37 8.20 14.52 12.67
C SER A 37 8.76 15.73 11.91
N SER A 38 8.84 15.68 10.58
CA SER A 38 9.19 16.83 9.73
C SER A 38 8.24 18.01 9.86
N ARG A 39 6.98 17.77 10.24
CA ARG A 39 5.86 18.73 10.18
C ARG A 39 5.52 19.27 8.78
N GLU A 40 6.30 18.96 7.76
CA GLU A 40 6.04 19.36 6.38
C GLU A 40 5.05 18.46 5.66
N MET A 41 4.98 17.18 6.06
CA MET A 41 4.08 16.19 5.48
C MET A 41 3.32 15.42 6.57
N LEU A 42 2.01 15.28 6.36
CA LEU A 42 1.16 14.45 7.19
C LEU A 42 0.88 13.11 6.52
N ILE A 43 1.42 12.04 7.08
CA ILE A 43 1.07 10.67 6.72
C ILE A 43 -0.06 10.18 7.64
N PHE A 44 -1.26 10.05 7.07
CA PHE A 44 -2.41 9.43 7.72
C PHE A 44 -2.16 7.95 8.04
N GLY A 45 -2.94 7.43 8.98
CA GLY A 45 -2.94 6.02 9.36
C GLY A 45 -3.45 5.10 8.24
N GLU A 46 -3.68 3.83 8.60
CA GLU A 46 -4.18 2.82 7.68
C GLU A 46 -5.66 3.09 7.35
N ASP A 47 -5.91 3.71 6.20
CA ASP A 47 -7.25 3.95 5.67
C ASP A 47 -7.56 3.01 4.50
N SER A 48 -8.57 2.14 4.68
CA SER A 48 -8.97 1.16 3.67
C SER A 48 -9.73 1.78 2.50
N MET A 49 -10.36 2.94 2.69
CA MET A 49 -11.13 3.57 1.63
C MET A 49 -10.19 4.19 0.59
N ILE A 50 -9.17 4.91 1.06
CA ILE A 50 -8.07 5.41 0.22
C ILE A 50 -7.39 4.19 -0.42
N MET A 51 -6.81 3.30 0.38
CA MET A 51 -5.85 2.32 -0.15
C MET A 51 -6.46 1.07 -0.78
N LYS A 52 -7.78 0.84 -0.66
CA LYS A 52 -8.45 -0.29 -1.32
C LYS A 52 -9.71 0.13 -2.07
N GLY A 53 -10.55 0.95 -1.45
CA GLY A 53 -11.84 1.35 -2.02
C GLY A 53 -11.69 2.07 -3.35
N ILE A 54 -10.93 3.17 -3.39
CA ILE A 54 -10.68 3.94 -4.61
C ILE A 54 -10.06 3.08 -5.72
N PRO A 55 -8.91 2.41 -5.53
CA PRO A 55 -8.29 1.63 -6.60
C PRO A 55 -9.17 0.47 -7.07
N TYR A 56 -9.93 -0.18 -6.17
CA TYR A 56 -10.88 -1.23 -6.56
C TYR A 56 -12.00 -0.69 -7.48
N ILE A 57 -12.58 0.46 -7.14
CA ILE A 57 -13.61 1.08 -7.98
C ILE A 57 -13.04 1.47 -9.34
N LEU A 58 -11.85 2.07 -9.36
CA LEU A 58 -11.19 2.46 -10.61
C LEU A 58 -10.89 1.25 -11.50
N ASP A 59 -10.34 0.17 -10.95
CA ASP A 59 -10.07 -1.07 -11.69
C ASP A 59 -11.37 -1.70 -12.24
N ALA A 60 -12.41 -1.81 -11.41
CA ALA A 60 -13.69 -2.39 -11.81
C ALA A 60 -14.38 -1.59 -12.92
N VAL A 61 -14.33 -0.26 -12.85
CA VAL A 61 -14.90 0.60 -13.89
C VAL A 61 -14.05 0.55 -15.15
N ARG A 62 -12.71 0.55 -15.04
CA ARG A 62 -11.80 0.41 -16.18
C ARG A 62 -12.11 -0.85 -16.98
N GLY A 63 -12.14 -2.01 -16.32
CA GLY A 63 -12.43 -3.29 -16.99
C GLY A 63 -13.78 -3.28 -17.71
N ARG A 64 -14.78 -2.59 -17.16
CA ARG A 64 -16.08 -2.42 -17.84
C ARG A 64 -15.99 -1.58 -19.11
N VAL A 65 -15.22 -0.48 -19.10
CA VAL A 65 -15.01 0.35 -20.30
C VAL A 65 -14.28 -0.45 -21.37
N GLU A 66 -13.24 -1.19 -20.99
CA GLU A 66 -12.44 -2.00 -21.90
C GLU A 66 -13.24 -3.16 -22.52
N ASP A 67 -14.13 -3.80 -21.76
CA ASP A 67 -14.81 -5.02 -22.19
C ASP A 67 -16.18 -4.81 -22.85
N ARG A 68 -16.90 -3.74 -22.49
CA ARG A 68 -18.38 -3.68 -22.71
C ARG A 68 -18.89 -2.40 -23.37
N GLU A 69 -18.06 -1.37 -23.57
CA GLU A 69 -18.56 -0.06 -24.00
C GLU A 69 -19.33 -0.11 -25.33
N ASP A 70 -18.79 -0.81 -26.33
CA ASP A 70 -19.43 -0.94 -27.64
C ASP A 70 -20.81 -1.61 -27.54
N ARG A 71 -20.94 -2.67 -26.73
CA ARG A 71 -22.23 -3.34 -26.50
C ARG A 71 -23.23 -2.45 -25.79
N VAL A 72 -22.77 -1.61 -24.86
CA VAL A 72 -23.64 -0.66 -24.16
C VAL A 72 -24.18 0.37 -25.16
N LEU A 73 -23.33 0.89 -26.05
CA LEU A 73 -23.74 1.84 -27.08
C LEU A 73 -24.74 1.23 -28.06
N GLU A 74 -24.49 0.02 -28.55
CA GLU A 74 -25.39 -0.71 -29.44
C GLU A 74 -26.79 -0.91 -28.82
N ILE A 75 -26.86 -1.34 -27.56
CA ILE A 75 -28.14 -1.57 -26.87
C ILE A 75 -28.85 -0.24 -26.55
N GLN A 76 -28.11 0.83 -26.26
CA GLN A 76 -28.71 2.17 -26.11
C GLN A 76 -29.32 2.67 -27.43
N GLU A 77 -28.69 2.41 -28.58
CA GLU A 77 -29.25 2.74 -29.89
C GLU A 77 -30.49 1.88 -30.20
N GLN A 78 -30.48 0.59 -29.85
CA GLN A 78 -31.69 -0.25 -29.93
C GLN A 78 -32.83 0.29 -29.07
N PHE A 79 -32.54 0.73 -27.84
CA PHE A 79 -33.55 1.35 -26.98
C PHE A 79 -34.12 2.65 -27.55
N LYS A 80 -33.31 3.44 -28.27
CA LYS A 80 -33.77 4.67 -28.95
C LYS A 80 -34.60 4.39 -30.20
N SER A 81 -34.42 3.22 -30.81
CA SER A 81 -35.24 2.81 -31.95
C SER A 81 -36.70 2.56 -31.51
N GLU A 82 -37.65 2.63 -32.44
CA GLU A 82 -39.07 2.35 -32.15
C GLU A 82 -39.35 0.87 -31.78
N THR A 83 -38.31 0.02 -31.81
CA THR A 83 -38.37 -1.39 -31.43
C THR A 83 -38.58 -1.54 -29.92
N ARG A 84 -39.74 -2.07 -29.54
CA ARG A 84 -40.13 -2.29 -28.13
C ARG A 84 -39.69 -3.64 -27.55
N ASP A 85 -39.23 -4.55 -28.39
CA ASP A 85 -38.83 -5.91 -28.00
C ASP A 85 -37.36 -6.15 -28.36
N PHE A 86 -36.48 -6.07 -27.36
CA PHE A 86 -35.05 -6.34 -27.49
C PHE A 86 -34.46 -6.81 -26.15
N TRP A 87 -33.30 -7.47 -26.21
CA TRP A 87 -32.63 -8.00 -25.03
C TRP A 87 -31.88 -6.89 -24.27
N SER A 88 -32.49 -6.37 -23.20
CA SER A 88 -32.04 -5.17 -22.48
C SER A 88 -30.96 -5.42 -21.40
N ASN A 89 -30.34 -6.60 -21.34
CA ASN A 89 -29.42 -6.94 -20.25
C ASN A 89 -28.16 -6.05 -20.14
N ASN A 90 -27.77 -5.39 -21.23
CA ASN A 90 -26.66 -4.44 -21.30
C ASN A 90 -27.15 -3.00 -21.49
N LEU A 91 -28.43 -2.71 -21.26
CA LEU A 91 -28.94 -1.35 -21.17
C LEU A 91 -28.44 -0.72 -19.87
N LEU A 92 -27.19 -0.26 -19.90
CA LEU A 92 -26.47 0.28 -18.77
C LEU A 92 -26.01 1.71 -19.08
N PRO A 93 -25.61 2.51 -18.06
CA PRO A 93 -24.90 3.76 -18.31
C PRO A 93 -23.60 3.53 -19.10
N GLN A 94 -23.19 4.51 -19.90
CA GLN A 94 -21.89 4.46 -20.61
C GLN A 94 -20.75 4.39 -19.59
N GLY A 95 -19.85 3.43 -19.77
CA GLY A 95 -18.73 3.21 -18.88
C GLY A 95 -17.78 4.40 -18.88
N ALA A 96 -17.56 5.06 -20.02
CA ALA A 96 -16.72 6.28 -20.08
C ALA A 96 -17.24 7.40 -19.16
N GLY A 97 -18.56 7.57 -19.07
CA GLY A 97 -19.18 8.51 -18.14
C GLY A 97 -18.96 8.13 -16.68
N ILE A 98 -19.11 6.84 -16.35
CA ILE A 98 -18.86 6.32 -15.00
C ILE A 98 -17.38 6.41 -14.63
N TRP A 99 -16.47 6.19 -15.58
CA TRP A 99 -15.02 6.35 -15.41
C TRP A 99 -14.67 7.78 -15.01
N LYS A 100 -15.15 8.76 -15.79
CA LYS A 100 -14.97 10.18 -15.48
C LYS A 100 -15.53 10.56 -14.12
N ALA A 101 -16.74 10.10 -13.79
CA ALA A 101 -17.33 10.34 -12.47
C ALA A 101 -16.50 9.73 -11.33
N SER A 102 -15.96 8.53 -11.54
CA SER A 102 -15.12 7.84 -10.56
C SER A 102 -13.78 8.55 -10.33
N LEU A 103 -13.17 9.08 -11.40
CA LEU A 103 -11.96 9.91 -11.32
C LEU A 103 -12.22 11.23 -10.58
N ASN A 104 -13.33 11.90 -10.85
CA ASN A 104 -13.70 13.13 -10.14
C ASN A 104 -13.96 12.87 -8.65
N TRP A 105 -14.62 11.77 -8.32
CA TRP A 105 -14.82 11.39 -6.92
C TRP A 105 -13.50 11.07 -6.20
N ALA A 106 -12.56 10.39 -6.87
CA ALA A 106 -11.21 10.18 -6.32
C ALA A 106 -10.48 11.52 -6.11
N LEU A 107 -10.59 12.44 -7.07
CA LEU A 107 -10.02 13.79 -6.97
C LEU A 107 -10.58 14.55 -5.77
N GLU A 108 -11.89 14.58 -5.60
CA GLU A 108 -12.55 15.23 -4.45
C GLU A 108 -12.09 14.63 -3.12
N THR A 109 -11.97 13.30 -3.06
CA THR A 109 -11.50 12.59 -1.85
C THR A 109 -10.06 12.96 -1.51
N PHE A 110 -9.16 13.03 -2.50
CA PHE A 110 -7.77 13.40 -2.30
C PHE A 110 -7.58 14.89 -2.00
N SER A 111 -8.39 15.76 -2.60
CA SER A 111 -8.43 17.19 -2.26
C SER A 111 -8.81 17.37 -0.79
N TYR A 112 -9.82 16.64 -0.31
CA TYR A 112 -10.20 16.68 1.10
C TYR A 112 -9.05 16.22 2.03
N CYS A 113 -8.29 15.19 1.65
CA CYS A 113 -7.11 14.76 2.40
C CYS A 113 -6.03 15.86 2.46
N GLN A 114 -5.82 16.59 1.36
CA GLN A 114 -4.90 17.73 1.29
C GLN A 114 -5.36 18.87 2.20
N GLU A 115 -6.64 19.25 2.14
CA GLU A 115 -7.23 20.28 3.00
C GLU A 115 -7.09 19.93 4.50
N GLN A 116 -7.29 18.66 4.87
CA GLN A 116 -7.10 18.21 6.25
C GLN A 116 -5.64 18.29 6.69
N ALA A 117 -4.69 17.96 5.82
CA ALA A 117 -3.27 18.09 6.12
C ALA A 117 -2.86 19.56 6.30
N GLU A 118 -3.35 20.45 5.43
CA GLU A 118 -3.13 21.89 5.53
C GLU A 118 -3.73 22.49 6.81
N GLY A 119 -4.94 22.06 7.18
CA GLY A 119 -5.58 22.45 8.44
C GLY A 119 -4.80 22.02 9.69
N LEU A 120 -3.96 20.99 9.59
CA LEU A 120 -3.03 20.54 10.64
C LEU A 120 -1.61 21.11 10.50
N GLY A 121 -1.39 22.01 9.53
CA GLY A 121 -0.13 22.72 9.31
C GLY A 121 0.88 22.00 8.41
N ALA A 122 0.51 20.87 7.80
CA ALA A 122 1.37 20.18 6.82
C ALA A 122 1.13 20.69 5.40
N LYS A 123 2.16 20.70 4.57
CA LYS A 123 2.09 21.17 3.16
C LYS A 123 1.61 20.08 2.21
N ARG A 124 1.81 18.82 2.58
CA ARG A 124 1.48 17.64 1.78
C ARG A 124 0.92 16.55 2.67
N TRP A 125 0.20 15.63 2.04
CA TRP A 125 -0.34 14.47 2.72
C TRP A 125 0.16 13.14 2.14
N GLY A 126 -0.12 12.08 2.88
CA GLY A 126 0.11 10.71 2.46
C GLY A 126 -0.68 9.73 3.31
N CYS A 127 -0.61 8.45 2.97
CA CYS A 127 -1.23 7.38 3.73
C CYS A 127 -0.28 6.21 3.88
N LYS A 128 -0.29 5.57 5.04
CA LYS A 128 0.48 4.36 5.29
C LYS A 128 -0.44 3.15 5.24
N TYR A 129 -0.13 2.17 4.39
CA TYR A 129 -0.94 0.95 4.29
C TYR A 129 -0.13 -0.26 3.79
N PRO A 130 0.10 -1.27 4.64
CA PRO A 130 0.67 -2.55 4.20
C PRO A 130 -0.21 -3.22 3.15
N LEU A 131 0.38 -3.68 2.04
CA LEU A 131 -0.39 -4.16 0.90
C LEU A 131 -1.00 -5.53 1.15
N ASP A 132 -2.26 -5.67 0.76
CA ASP A 132 -2.87 -6.99 0.55
C ASP A 132 -2.44 -7.58 -0.78
N HIS A 133 -2.35 -6.74 -1.82
CA HIS A 133 -1.94 -7.12 -3.16
C HIS A 133 -1.34 -5.91 -3.87
N TYR A 134 -0.26 -6.12 -4.64
CA TYR A 134 0.49 -5.06 -5.31
C TYR A 134 -0.30 -4.24 -6.33
N ARG A 135 -1.33 -4.83 -6.96
CA ARG A 135 -2.23 -4.16 -7.91
C ARG A 135 -2.80 -2.84 -7.40
N VAL A 136 -3.02 -2.69 -6.09
CA VAL A 136 -3.42 -1.42 -5.47
C VAL A 136 -2.48 -0.27 -5.87
N ALA A 137 -1.18 -0.50 -5.84
CA ALA A 137 -0.19 0.51 -6.21
C ALA A 137 -0.15 0.72 -7.74
N GLU A 138 -0.36 -0.33 -8.53
CA GLU A 138 -0.42 -0.23 -10.00
C GLU A 138 -1.59 0.66 -10.46
N GLU A 139 -2.73 0.54 -9.80
CA GLU A 139 -3.88 1.42 -10.05
C GLU A 139 -3.51 2.88 -9.83
N TYR A 140 -2.86 3.21 -8.71
CA TYR A 140 -2.44 4.57 -8.47
C TYR A 140 -1.32 5.06 -9.39
N PHE A 141 -0.40 4.21 -9.85
CA PHE A 141 0.55 4.62 -10.88
C PHE A 141 -0.14 5.08 -12.17
N SER A 142 -1.33 4.54 -12.46
CA SER A 142 -2.09 4.89 -13.65
C SER A 142 -2.83 6.23 -13.55
N VAL A 143 -3.28 6.63 -12.34
CA VAL A 143 -4.11 7.83 -12.15
C VAL A 143 -3.44 8.96 -11.36
N LEU A 144 -2.37 8.68 -10.61
CA LEU A 144 -1.59 9.62 -9.79
C LEU A 144 -0.10 9.56 -10.18
N PRO A 145 0.29 10.04 -11.38
CA PRO A 145 1.67 9.94 -11.87
C PRO A 145 2.68 10.69 -11.00
N ALA A 146 2.27 11.73 -10.27
CA ALA A 146 3.13 12.52 -9.39
C ALA A 146 3.16 12.01 -7.93
N ALA A 147 2.35 11.00 -7.57
CA ALA A 147 2.40 10.40 -6.24
C ALA A 147 3.74 9.67 -6.01
N LYS A 148 4.23 9.69 -4.77
CA LYS A 148 5.46 9.01 -4.36
C LYS A 148 5.14 7.77 -3.54
N PHE A 149 5.91 6.71 -3.70
CA PHE A 149 5.70 5.44 -3.02
C PHE A 149 6.98 5.03 -2.29
N ILE A 150 6.86 4.79 -0.99
CA ILE A 150 7.92 4.20 -0.18
C ILE A 150 7.51 2.75 0.10
N PHE A 151 8.24 1.80 -0.48
CA PHE A 151 8.05 0.39 -0.21
C PHE A 151 9.06 -0.06 0.84
N ILE A 152 8.62 -0.15 2.10
CA ILE A 152 9.45 -0.66 3.18
C ILE A 152 9.28 -2.18 3.33
N TYR A 153 10.40 -2.89 3.34
CA TYR A 153 10.45 -4.33 3.52
C TYR A 153 11.47 -4.74 4.58
N ARG A 154 11.23 -5.88 5.20
CA ARG A 154 12.03 -6.47 6.28
C ARG A 154 12.18 -7.97 6.03
N ASP A 155 13.18 -8.60 6.64
CA ASP A 155 13.29 -10.06 6.67
C ASP A 155 11.95 -10.68 7.12
N PHE A 156 11.42 -11.61 6.31
CA PHE A 156 10.14 -12.24 6.61
C PHE A 156 10.18 -13.11 7.88
N TYR A 157 11.35 -13.66 8.25
CA TYR A 157 11.48 -14.37 9.52
C TYR A 157 11.20 -13.44 10.69
N ASP A 158 11.78 -12.23 10.69
CA ASP A 158 11.53 -11.21 11.70
C ASP A 158 10.08 -10.69 11.68
N VAL A 159 9.51 -10.52 10.49
CA VAL A 159 8.10 -10.16 10.29
C VAL A 159 7.19 -11.20 10.95
N ALA A 160 7.47 -12.49 10.74
CA ALA A 160 6.71 -13.60 11.32
C ALA A 160 6.89 -13.67 12.85
N ARG A 161 8.12 -13.52 13.38
CA ARG A 161 8.37 -13.41 14.83
C ARG A 161 7.56 -12.28 15.46
N SER A 162 7.50 -11.11 14.79
CA SER A 162 6.71 -9.97 15.27
C SER A 162 5.20 -10.23 15.19
N ALA A 163 4.72 -10.84 14.11
CA ALA A 163 3.29 -11.17 13.96
C ALA A 163 2.82 -12.23 14.98
N LYS A 164 3.66 -13.24 15.24
CA LYS A 164 3.40 -14.27 16.24
C LYS A 164 3.31 -13.68 17.64
N ALA A 165 4.23 -12.79 18.01
CA ALA A 165 4.19 -12.08 19.29
C ALA A 165 2.94 -11.20 19.46
N ARG A 166 2.36 -10.73 18.34
CA ARG A 166 1.09 -9.98 18.30
C ARG A 166 -0.16 -10.87 18.31
N THR A 167 -0.01 -12.19 18.44
CA THR A 167 -1.09 -13.20 18.35
C THR A 167 -1.85 -13.18 17.02
N TRP A 168 -1.24 -12.64 15.96
CA TRP A 168 -1.84 -12.54 14.63
C TRP A 168 -1.70 -13.82 13.81
N LEU A 169 -0.79 -14.72 14.20
CA LEU A 169 -0.63 -16.04 13.61
C LEU A 169 -1.29 -17.07 14.52
N LYS A 170 -2.54 -17.44 14.21
CA LYS A 170 -3.32 -18.42 15.00
C LYS A 170 -3.14 -19.84 14.49
N SER A 171 -2.64 -19.98 13.27
CA SER A 171 -2.43 -21.26 12.59
C SER A 171 -1.29 -21.19 11.58
N GLU A 172 -0.82 -22.36 11.14
CA GLU A 172 0.13 -22.48 10.04
C GLU A 172 -0.40 -21.87 8.73
N ARG A 173 -1.72 -21.95 8.52
CA ARG A 173 -2.38 -21.34 7.36
C ARG A 173 -2.26 -19.82 7.37
N ASP A 174 -2.32 -19.17 8.54
CA ASP A 174 -2.12 -17.72 8.65
C ASP A 174 -0.69 -17.34 8.28
N LEU A 175 0.30 -18.12 8.75
CA LEU A 175 1.71 -17.94 8.41
C LEU A 175 1.94 -18.15 6.90
N GLU A 176 1.40 -19.21 6.31
CA GLU A 176 1.49 -19.48 4.88
C GLU A 176 0.88 -18.35 4.05
N ALA A 177 -0.33 -17.89 4.41
CA ALA A 177 -1.01 -16.81 3.72
C ALA A 177 -0.23 -15.48 3.81
N MET A 178 0.33 -15.17 4.98
CA MET A 178 1.16 -13.99 5.18
C MET A 178 2.47 -14.08 4.41
N ALA A 179 3.14 -15.25 4.40
CA ALA A 179 4.38 -15.49 3.67
C ALA A 179 4.17 -15.41 2.15
N PHE A 180 3.06 -15.96 1.67
CA PHE A 180 2.69 -15.91 0.25
C PHE A 180 2.43 -14.47 -0.20
N ARG A 181 1.68 -13.70 0.59
CA ARG A 181 1.43 -12.27 0.35
C ARG A 181 2.72 -11.47 0.31
N TRP A 182 3.56 -11.66 1.33
CA TRP A 182 4.86 -11.00 1.40
C TRP A 182 5.69 -11.30 0.16
N LYS A 183 5.77 -12.58 -0.23
CA LYS A 183 6.47 -13.02 -1.44
C LYS A 183 5.94 -12.32 -2.70
N GLN A 184 4.63 -12.32 -2.94
CA GLN A 184 4.06 -11.74 -4.16
C GLN A 184 4.40 -10.25 -4.26
N ASN A 185 4.15 -9.50 -3.19
CA ASN A 185 4.38 -8.06 -3.16
C ASN A 185 5.88 -7.72 -3.21
N MET A 186 6.74 -8.52 -2.56
CA MET A 186 8.18 -8.32 -2.61
C MET A 186 8.75 -8.58 -4.01
N LEU A 187 8.33 -9.66 -4.66
CA LEU A 187 8.77 -9.97 -6.03
C LEU A 187 8.32 -8.90 -7.02
N TRP A 188 7.10 -8.37 -6.87
CA TRP A 188 6.66 -7.22 -7.65
C TRP A 188 7.56 -6.00 -7.44
N ALA A 189 7.82 -5.63 -6.18
CA ALA A 189 8.62 -4.47 -5.83
C ALA A 189 10.07 -4.56 -6.35
N LEU A 190 10.68 -5.75 -6.33
CA LEU A 190 12.04 -5.96 -6.84
C LEU A 190 12.16 -5.73 -8.35
N ASN A 191 11.09 -6.02 -9.10
CA ASN A 191 11.04 -5.85 -10.55
C ASN A 191 10.54 -4.47 -10.99
N LEU A 192 10.02 -3.67 -10.05
CA LEU A 192 9.50 -2.35 -10.36
C LEU A 192 10.64 -1.32 -10.50
N LYS A 193 10.67 -0.61 -11.64
CA LYS A 193 11.60 0.48 -11.92
C LYS A 193 10.79 1.74 -12.22
N ARG A 194 10.75 2.67 -11.27
CA ARG A 194 10.09 3.97 -11.41
C ARG A 194 10.79 5.02 -10.54
N ASP A 195 10.87 6.25 -11.03
CA ASP A 195 11.49 7.36 -10.29
C ASP A 195 10.68 7.78 -9.06
N ASN A 196 9.37 7.52 -9.07
CA ASN A 196 8.46 7.82 -7.97
C ASN A 196 8.28 6.63 -6.99
N PHE A 197 9.17 5.66 -7.01
CA PHE A 197 9.14 4.47 -6.15
C PHE A 197 10.48 4.26 -5.44
N TYR A 198 10.48 4.34 -4.10
CA TYR A 198 11.65 4.16 -3.26
C TYR A 198 11.57 2.83 -2.49
N LEU A 199 12.56 1.97 -2.71
CA LEU A 199 12.66 0.66 -2.05
C LEU A 199 13.52 0.77 -0.79
N LEU A 200 12.89 0.72 0.39
CA LEU A 200 13.54 0.92 1.69
C LEU A 200 13.68 -0.42 2.43
N LYS A 201 14.93 -0.84 2.68
CA LYS A 201 15.21 -1.98 3.55
C LYS A 201 15.15 -1.56 5.01
N TYR A 202 14.32 -2.22 5.82
CA TYR A 202 14.15 -1.89 7.24
C TYR A 202 15.46 -1.94 7.99
N GLU A 203 16.28 -2.96 7.75
CA GLU A 203 17.57 -3.15 8.41
C GLU A 203 18.54 -2.01 8.08
N ASN A 204 18.55 -1.52 6.83
CA ASN A 204 19.34 -0.33 6.47
C ASN A 204 18.86 0.91 7.23
N LEU A 205 17.54 1.08 7.40
CA LEU A 205 17.00 2.21 8.18
C LEU A 205 17.47 2.15 9.64
N ILE A 206 17.59 0.96 10.22
CA ILE A 206 18.05 0.79 11.61
C ILE A 206 19.56 0.97 11.72
N GLU A 207 20.34 0.30 10.87
CA GLU A 207 21.80 0.24 10.95
C GLU A 207 22.47 1.52 10.41
N ASN A 208 21.90 2.11 9.36
CA ASN A 208 22.45 3.26 8.64
C ASN A 208 21.44 4.43 8.61
N SER A 209 20.79 4.67 9.75
CA SER A 209 19.66 5.61 9.90
C SER A 209 19.90 7.00 9.33
N GLU A 210 21.07 7.61 9.54
CA GLU A 210 21.38 8.95 9.02
C GLU A 210 21.32 9.00 7.50
N GLU A 211 21.93 8.03 6.85
CA GLU A 211 21.99 7.95 5.40
C GLU A 211 20.63 7.62 4.80
N GLU A 212 19.88 6.69 5.39
CA GLU A 212 18.53 6.36 4.91
C GLU A 212 17.52 7.49 5.15
N ILE A 213 17.64 8.23 6.25
CA ILE A 213 16.82 9.43 6.49
C ILE A 213 17.16 10.52 5.46
N ARG A 214 18.44 10.75 5.17
CA ARG A 214 18.88 11.70 4.12
C ARG A 214 18.29 11.33 2.76
N LYS A 215 18.39 10.07 2.35
CA LYS A 215 17.78 9.59 1.09
C LYS A 215 16.26 9.73 1.07
N LEU A 216 15.58 9.47 2.19
CA LEU A 216 14.13 9.68 2.30
C LEU A 216 13.77 11.15 2.14
N GLN A 217 14.51 12.05 2.78
CA GLN A 217 14.33 13.50 2.62
C GLN A 217 14.53 13.94 1.17
N GLU A 218 15.58 13.46 0.50
CA GLU A 218 15.84 13.75 -0.92
C GLU A 218 14.74 13.20 -1.82
N PHE A 219 14.38 11.93 -1.66
CA PHE A 219 13.31 11.29 -2.43
C PHE A 219 11.99 12.01 -2.27
N LEU A 220 11.64 12.45 -1.05
CA LEU A 220 10.39 13.15 -0.78
C LEU A 220 10.46 14.65 -1.07
N ALA A 221 11.65 15.23 -1.21
CA ALA A 221 11.90 16.67 -1.13
C ALA A 221 11.30 17.24 0.17
N LEU A 222 11.75 16.72 1.30
CA LEU A 222 11.36 17.12 2.66
C LEU A 222 12.60 17.45 3.47
N GLU A 223 12.43 18.29 4.49
CA GLU A 223 13.47 18.57 5.49
C GLU A 223 12.96 18.28 6.91
N GLY A 224 13.88 18.26 7.88
CA GLY A 224 13.52 18.25 9.30
C GLY A 224 13.01 16.92 9.86
N ILE A 225 13.28 15.78 9.22
CA ILE A 225 12.99 14.48 9.83
C ILE A 225 13.81 14.31 11.11
N ASP A 226 13.13 14.18 12.24
CA ASP A 226 13.76 13.97 13.55
C ASP A 226 14.10 12.49 13.76
N LYS A 227 15.40 12.17 13.75
CA LYS A 227 15.94 10.83 14.01
C LYS A 227 15.64 10.34 15.44
N ALA A 228 15.48 11.22 16.43
CA ALA A 228 15.22 10.83 17.82
C ALA A 228 13.91 10.03 17.97
N ILE A 229 12.99 10.14 17.01
CA ILE A 229 11.77 9.32 16.91
C ILE A 229 12.07 7.81 16.94
N MET A 230 13.25 7.40 16.46
CA MET A 230 13.68 6.00 16.43
C MET A 230 14.03 5.42 17.81
N GLU A 231 14.38 6.26 18.79
CA GLU A 231 14.76 5.83 20.15
C GLU A 231 13.62 5.10 20.85
N LYS A 232 12.37 5.54 20.60
CA LYS A 232 11.17 4.87 21.10
C LYS A 232 10.68 3.82 20.11
N LYS A 233 10.87 2.55 20.45
CA LYS A 233 10.26 1.41 19.74
C LYS A 233 8.76 1.36 20.01
N ILE A 234 7.96 1.34 18.94
CA ILE A 234 6.49 1.20 19.01
C ILE A 234 6.08 0.16 17.98
N ASN A 235 5.35 -0.86 18.42
CA ASN A 235 4.88 -1.90 17.52
C ASN A 235 3.48 -2.46 17.85
N THR A 236 2.81 -1.90 18.86
CA THR A 236 1.43 -2.19 19.25
C THR A 236 0.76 -0.99 19.94
N PHE A 237 -0.55 -1.09 20.21
CA PHE A 237 -1.29 -0.11 20.99
C PHE A 237 -1.05 -0.31 22.51
N GLN A 238 -1.26 0.75 23.28
CA GLN A 238 -1.31 0.63 24.74
C GLN A 238 -2.60 -0.08 25.15
N GLY A 239 -2.49 -1.16 25.93
CA GLY A 239 -3.63 -1.99 26.31
C GLY A 239 -3.23 -3.35 26.90
N SER A 240 -4.20 -4.27 27.00
CA SER A 240 -3.99 -5.60 27.58
C SER A 240 -3.20 -6.54 26.65
N PRO A 241 -2.27 -7.36 27.18
CA PRO A 241 -1.61 -8.43 26.42
C PRO A 241 -2.58 -9.41 25.75
N GLU A 242 -3.75 -9.65 26.33
CA GLU A 242 -4.77 -10.58 25.78
C GLU A 242 -5.31 -10.12 24.42
N GLU A 243 -5.31 -8.81 24.19
CA GLU A 243 -5.73 -8.17 22.93
C GLU A 243 -4.56 -7.99 21.94
N GLY A 244 -3.38 -8.51 22.29
CA GLY A 244 -2.14 -8.28 21.54
C GLY A 244 -1.60 -6.85 21.69
N CYS A 245 -1.95 -6.17 22.79
CA CYS A 245 -1.49 -4.83 23.17
C CYS A 245 -0.41 -4.90 24.26
N SER A 246 0.22 -3.79 24.60
CA SER A 246 1.23 -3.74 25.68
C SER A 246 1.18 -2.40 26.42
N PRO A 247 1.34 -2.35 27.75
CA PRO A 247 1.40 -1.10 28.50
C PRO A 247 2.43 -0.10 27.96
N THR A 248 3.55 -0.61 27.41
CA THR A 248 4.64 0.21 26.87
C THR A 248 4.46 0.57 25.39
N GLY A 249 3.44 0.02 24.70
CA GLY A 249 3.26 0.14 23.25
C GLY A 249 4.24 -0.70 22.43
N TYR A 250 4.96 -1.62 23.10
CA TYR A 250 5.94 -2.48 22.48
C TYR A 250 5.87 -3.91 23.05
N ILE A 251 5.96 -4.88 22.14
CA ILE A 251 6.03 -6.32 22.43
C ILE A 251 7.29 -6.85 21.74
N GLU A 252 8.15 -7.53 22.49
CA GLU A 252 9.33 -8.19 21.90
C GLU A 252 8.91 -9.32 20.94
N PRO A 253 9.53 -9.45 19.75
CA PRO A 253 9.31 -10.59 18.87
C PRO A 253 9.60 -11.92 19.58
N CYS A 254 8.81 -12.95 19.30
CA CYS A 254 9.01 -14.29 19.87
C CYS A 254 9.66 -15.24 18.87
N ASP A 255 10.17 -16.37 19.35
CA ASP A 255 10.80 -17.37 18.49
C ASP A 255 9.81 -18.14 17.60
N LEU A 256 10.32 -18.52 16.43
CA LEU A 256 9.64 -19.44 15.52
C LEU A 256 10.14 -20.87 15.78
N SER A 257 9.22 -21.83 15.74
CA SER A 257 9.52 -23.26 15.73
C SER A 257 10.14 -23.69 14.41
N ASP A 258 10.86 -24.80 14.39
CA ASP A 258 11.44 -25.36 13.15
C ASP A 258 10.38 -25.60 12.06
N LYS A 259 9.17 -25.97 12.47
CA LYS A 259 8.03 -26.15 11.54
C LYS A 259 7.63 -24.82 10.88
N GLU A 260 7.51 -23.75 11.65
CA GLU A 260 7.21 -22.40 11.13
C GLU A 260 8.35 -21.92 10.21
N MET A 261 9.60 -22.15 10.60
CA MET A 261 10.78 -21.82 9.80
C MET A 261 10.77 -22.56 8.45
N ALA A 262 10.42 -23.84 8.45
CA ALA A 262 10.29 -24.66 7.24
C ALA A 262 9.15 -24.18 6.33
N ILE A 263 8.01 -23.78 6.89
CA ILE A 263 6.89 -23.19 6.15
C ILE A 263 7.34 -21.91 5.42
N ILE A 264 8.05 -21.02 6.11
CA ILE A 264 8.58 -19.79 5.53
C ILE A 264 9.58 -20.11 4.41
N ALA A 265 10.54 -20.99 4.66
CA ALA A 265 11.55 -21.38 3.69
C ALA A 265 10.93 -21.94 2.40
N LYS A 266 9.90 -22.79 2.53
CA LYS A 266 9.14 -23.35 1.41
C LYS A 266 8.35 -22.27 0.66
N THR A 267 7.69 -21.36 1.37
CA THR A 267 6.73 -20.42 0.77
C THR A 267 7.42 -19.20 0.17
N ALA A 268 8.28 -18.52 0.95
CA ALA A 268 8.89 -17.24 0.64
C ALA A 268 10.42 -17.29 0.46
N GLY A 269 11.08 -18.43 0.73
CA GLY A 269 12.55 -18.54 0.73
C GLY A 269 13.24 -18.07 -0.55
N ARG A 270 12.66 -18.29 -1.74
CA ARG A 270 13.20 -17.75 -3.00
C ARG A 270 13.14 -16.23 -3.04
N ALA A 271 12.02 -15.64 -2.62
CA ALA A 271 11.84 -14.19 -2.60
C ALA A 271 12.73 -13.52 -1.56
N LEU A 272 12.93 -14.16 -0.39
CA LEU A 272 13.90 -13.72 0.63
C LEU A 272 15.31 -13.61 0.05
N ARG A 273 15.80 -14.64 -0.63
CA ARG A 273 17.12 -14.62 -1.28
C ARG A 273 17.24 -13.52 -2.34
N GLN A 274 16.19 -13.32 -3.15
CA GLN A 274 16.18 -12.24 -4.14
C GLN A 274 16.14 -10.84 -3.51
N ALA A 275 15.54 -10.70 -2.34
CA ALA A 275 15.54 -9.47 -1.54
C ALA A 275 16.81 -9.30 -0.69
N GLY A 276 17.81 -10.18 -0.83
CA GLY A 276 19.09 -10.08 -0.14
C GLY A 276 19.08 -10.60 1.30
N TYR A 277 18.21 -11.56 1.63
CA TYR A 277 18.21 -12.27 2.91
C TYR A 277 18.72 -13.71 2.74
N SER A 278 19.54 -14.16 3.69
CA SER A 278 20.00 -15.55 3.75
C SER A 278 18.97 -16.43 4.45
N SER A 279 18.89 -17.71 4.06
CA SER A 279 18.09 -18.67 4.81
C SER A 279 18.77 -18.93 6.17
N PRO A 280 18.06 -18.81 7.29
CA PRO A 280 18.59 -19.18 8.60
C PRO A 280 18.90 -20.67 8.61
N SER A 281 19.98 -21.04 9.30
CA SER A 281 20.31 -22.44 9.55
C SER A 281 19.20 -23.07 10.41
N LEU A 282 18.52 -24.09 9.88
CA LEU A 282 17.65 -24.93 10.70
C LEU A 282 18.54 -25.71 11.69
N SER A 283 18.22 -25.67 12.98
CA SER A 283 18.79 -26.63 13.92
C SER A 283 18.39 -28.03 13.48
N ALA A 284 19.38 -28.92 13.33
CA ALA A 284 19.19 -30.32 12.98
C ALA A 284 18.52 -31.10 14.12
#